data_AF-A0A7S0YBJ2-F1
#
_entry.id   AF-A0A7S0YBJ2-F1
#
_cell.length_a   1.000
_cell.length_b   1.000
_cell.length_c   1.000
_cell.angle_alpha   90.00
_cell.angle_beta   90.00
_cell.angle_gamma   90.00
#
_symmetry.space_group_name_H-M   'P 1'
#
loop_
_entity.id
_entity.type
_entity.pdbx_description
1 polymer ?
#
loop_
_entity_poly.entity_id
_entity_poly.type
_entity_poly.pdbx_seq_one_letter_code
_entity_poly.pdbx_strand_id
1 'polypeptide(L)'
;YKGGPCYRCLYPKPNLKEGSKSCSDNGVLGPVPGLIGILQAVETIKIITGAGDVLSDRLLMYDSSECSFIRIKKPPKQQKCPVSGTNPTITSMEESFAASEKARGPSCSAMIMSREEISDSMQISCEEYDRVRHAGEDHILLDVRVKEQYDLVALPGAINIPLPSILQSLPQKMNEISNLADGSKPIYCICRRGIASVTATNIISKAANEYPNLSSVKNVTGGLNSWRSKVDETFPKY
;
A
#
# COMPACT_ATOMS: atom_id res chain seq x y z
N TYR A 1 0.04 -18.92 -23.40
CA TYR A 1 0.66 -19.31 -24.68
C TYR A 1 -0.03 -20.57 -25.20
N LYS A 2 -0.35 -20.62 -26.51
CA LYS A 2 -1.03 -21.76 -27.19
C LYS A 2 -2.24 -22.36 -26.43
N GLY A 3 -3.14 -21.52 -25.92
CA GLY A 3 -4.35 -21.99 -25.21
C GLY A 3 -4.12 -22.56 -23.81
N GLY A 4 -2.94 -22.37 -23.21
CA GLY A 4 -2.61 -22.81 -21.85
C GLY A 4 -3.43 -22.14 -20.72
N PRO A 5 -3.32 -22.64 -19.48
CA PRO A 5 -4.05 -22.12 -18.32
C PRO A 5 -3.68 -20.65 -18.03
N CYS A 6 -4.66 -19.84 -17.69
CA CYS A 6 -4.45 -18.46 -17.25
C CYS A 6 -4.13 -18.39 -15.74
N TYR A 7 -3.81 -17.21 -15.23
CA TYR A 7 -3.53 -16.99 -13.80
C TYR A 7 -4.70 -17.46 -12.91
N ARG A 8 -5.96 -17.20 -13.30
CA ARG A 8 -7.16 -17.65 -12.56
C ARG A 8 -7.43 -19.15 -12.65
N CYS A 9 -6.80 -19.88 -13.57
CA CYS A 9 -6.82 -21.35 -13.52
C CYS A 9 -5.94 -21.88 -12.37
N LEU A 10 -4.90 -21.14 -11.99
CA LEU A 10 -3.99 -21.49 -10.90
C LEU A 10 -4.46 -20.92 -9.55
N TYR A 11 -5.00 -19.70 -9.56
CA TYR A 11 -5.52 -18.99 -8.38
C TYR A 11 -6.97 -18.53 -8.62
N PRO A 12 -7.97 -19.43 -8.49
CA PRO A 12 -9.34 -19.19 -8.92
C PRO A 12 -10.05 -18.06 -8.16
N LYS A 13 -9.86 -18.02 -6.84
CA LYS A 13 -10.41 -16.97 -6.00
C LYS A 13 -9.29 -16.02 -5.59
N PRO A 14 -9.52 -14.70 -5.61
CA PRO A 14 -8.60 -13.78 -4.96
C PRO A 14 -8.49 -14.10 -3.46
N ASN A 15 -7.30 -13.97 -2.87
CA ASN A 15 -7.12 -14.15 -1.44
C ASN A 15 -7.82 -13.02 -0.69
N LEU A 16 -8.80 -13.37 0.15
CA LEU A 16 -9.68 -12.44 0.87
C LEU A 16 -9.28 -12.25 2.35
N LYS A 17 -8.30 -12.99 2.88
CA LYS A 17 -7.86 -12.89 4.29
C LYS A 17 -6.35 -13.07 4.46
N GLU A 18 -5.86 -12.36 5.48
CA GLU A 18 -4.48 -12.11 5.92
C GLU A 18 -3.59 -11.37 4.91
N GLY A 19 -3.35 -10.10 5.23
CA GLY A 19 -2.66 -9.15 4.39
C GLY A 19 -1.19 -9.49 4.25
N SER A 20 -0.79 -9.87 3.04
CA SER A 20 0.59 -9.61 2.62
C SER A 20 0.78 -8.10 2.60
N LYS A 21 1.57 -7.56 3.53
CA LYS A 21 1.99 -6.17 3.47
C LYS A 21 2.66 -5.93 2.10
N SER A 22 2.60 -4.71 1.58
CA SER A 22 3.20 -4.42 0.27
C SER A 22 4.70 -4.75 0.27
N CYS A 23 5.33 -4.92 -0.90
CA CYS A 23 6.80 -5.04 -0.97
C CYS A 23 7.48 -3.82 -0.32
N SER A 24 6.80 -2.68 -0.33
CA SER A 24 7.21 -1.47 0.39
C SER A 24 7.20 -1.66 1.90
N ASP A 25 6.26 -2.43 2.46
CA ASP A 25 6.07 -2.61 3.89
C ASP A 25 6.84 -3.80 4.47
N ASN A 26 6.96 -4.89 3.70
CA ASN A 26 7.73 -6.10 4.07
C ASN A 26 9.21 -6.01 3.71
N GLY A 27 9.57 -5.13 2.76
CA GLY A 27 10.89 -5.16 2.13
C GLY A 27 11.01 -6.31 1.13
N VAL A 28 11.94 -6.18 0.19
CA VAL A 28 12.31 -7.23 -0.76
C VAL A 28 13.82 -7.19 -0.97
N LEU A 29 14.45 -8.36 -1.06
CA LEU A 29 15.85 -8.46 -1.45
C LEU A 29 15.95 -8.11 -2.94
N GLY A 30 16.34 -6.87 -3.26
CA GLY A 30 16.33 -6.31 -4.63
C GLY A 30 16.88 -7.21 -5.75
N PRO A 31 17.97 -7.97 -5.53
CA PRO A 31 18.45 -8.94 -6.52
C PRO A 31 17.44 -10.02 -6.92
N VAL A 32 16.51 -10.40 -6.03
CA VAL A 32 15.51 -11.45 -6.29
C VAL A 32 14.54 -11.07 -7.41
N PRO A 33 13.79 -9.95 -7.36
CA PRO A 33 12.96 -9.52 -8.49
C PRO A 33 13.79 -9.21 -9.74
N GLY A 34 15.04 -8.77 -9.60
CA GLY A 34 15.97 -8.60 -10.74
C GLY A 34 16.25 -9.92 -11.48
N LEU A 35 16.59 -10.98 -10.74
CA LEU A 35 16.79 -12.32 -11.29
C LEU A 35 15.51 -12.85 -11.97
N ILE A 36 14.36 -12.71 -11.32
CA ILE A 36 13.07 -13.12 -11.89
C ILE A 36 12.77 -12.35 -13.20
N GLY A 37 13.07 -11.05 -13.25
CA GLY A 37 12.90 -10.23 -14.45
C GLY A 37 13.78 -10.69 -15.62
N ILE A 38 15.04 -11.08 -15.35
CA ILE A 38 15.93 -11.64 -16.37
C ILE A 38 15.36 -12.97 -16.91
N LEU A 39 14.88 -13.85 -16.03
CA LEU A 39 14.26 -15.12 -16.43
C LEU A 39 13.01 -14.89 -17.29
N GLN A 40 12.18 -13.89 -16.96
CA GLN A 40 11.03 -13.50 -17.77
C GLN A 40 11.43 -12.98 -19.16
N ALA A 41 12.51 -12.18 -19.24
CA ALA A 41 13.02 -11.67 -20.51
C ALA A 41 13.51 -12.82 -21.41
N VAL A 42 14.25 -13.78 -20.86
CA VAL A 42 14.70 -14.98 -21.59
C VAL A 42 13.52 -15.80 -22.11
N GLU A 43 12.50 -16.05 -21.28
CA GLU A 43 11.30 -16.76 -21.73
C GLU A 43 10.54 -16.01 -22.83
N THR A 44 10.52 -14.67 -22.75
CA THR A 44 9.91 -13.83 -23.79
C THR A 44 10.65 -13.95 -25.12
N ILE A 45 11.98 -13.91 -25.10
CA ILE A 45 12.82 -14.10 -26.30
C ILE A 45 12.56 -15.48 -26.91
N LYS A 46 12.49 -16.54 -26.09
CA LYS A 46 12.18 -17.90 -26.56
C LYS A 46 10.81 -17.98 -27.22
N ILE A 47 9.80 -17.33 -26.65
CA ILE A 47 8.45 -17.26 -27.25
C ILE A 47 8.49 -16.55 -28.62
N ILE A 48 9.18 -15.41 -28.72
CA ILE A 48 9.25 -14.61 -29.95
C ILE A 48 10.01 -15.34 -31.06
N THR A 49 11.14 -15.95 -30.71
CA THR A 49 12.04 -16.61 -31.66
C THR A 49 11.61 -18.04 -32.00
N GLY A 50 10.71 -18.63 -31.20
CA GLY A 50 10.38 -20.04 -31.28
C GLY A 50 11.50 -20.96 -30.80
N ALA A 51 12.48 -20.45 -30.05
CA ALA A 51 13.64 -21.20 -29.59
C ALA A 51 13.34 -22.06 -28.36
N GLY A 52 13.56 -23.37 -28.49
CA GLY A 52 13.50 -24.35 -27.39
C GLY A 52 12.14 -24.45 -26.70
N ASP A 53 12.13 -25.10 -25.54
CA ASP A 53 10.92 -25.32 -24.74
C ASP A 53 10.64 -24.16 -23.79
N VAL A 54 9.43 -23.60 -23.82
CA VAL A 54 9.01 -22.51 -22.92
C VAL A 54 8.34 -23.05 -21.65
N LEU A 55 8.43 -22.32 -20.55
CA LEU A 55 7.82 -22.66 -19.25
C LEU A 55 6.30 -22.45 -19.21
N SER A 56 5.62 -22.52 -20.36
CA SER A 56 4.19 -22.23 -20.49
C SER A 56 3.28 -23.15 -19.67
N ASP A 57 3.72 -24.34 -19.26
CA ASP A 57 2.97 -25.30 -18.45
C ASP A 57 3.57 -25.49 -17.04
N ARG A 58 4.55 -24.66 -16.66
CA ARG A 58 5.19 -24.68 -15.33
C ARG A 58 5.04 -23.33 -14.61
N LEU A 59 5.08 -23.40 -13.28
CA LEU A 59 5.35 -22.27 -12.39
C LEU A 59 6.78 -22.46 -11.90
N LEU A 60 7.64 -21.47 -12.15
CA LEU A 60 9.00 -21.45 -11.65
C LEU A 60 9.02 -20.67 -10.31
N MET A 61 9.55 -21.30 -9.27
CA MET A 61 9.79 -20.69 -7.98
C MET A 61 11.30 -20.67 -7.72
N TYR A 62 11.78 -19.57 -7.15
CA TYR A 62 13.17 -19.40 -6.75
C TYR A 62 13.24 -19.25 -5.23
N ASP A 63 14.05 -20.09 -4.61
CA ASP A 63 14.40 -19.98 -3.19
C ASP A 63 15.78 -19.33 -3.09
N SER A 64 15.83 -18.12 -2.52
CA SER A 64 17.07 -17.38 -2.35
C SER A 64 17.95 -17.87 -1.19
N SER A 65 17.37 -18.60 -0.23
CA SER A 65 18.13 -19.18 0.89
C SER A 65 18.96 -20.35 0.41
N GLU A 66 18.33 -21.26 -0.32
CA GLU A 66 18.97 -22.48 -0.85
C GLU A 66 19.57 -22.29 -2.24
N CYS A 67 19.43 -21.10 -2.82
CA CYS A 67 19.81 -20.79 -4.21
C CYS A 67 19.30 -21.84 -5.20
N SER A 68 18.01 -22.20 -5.10
CA SER A 68 17.45 -23.32 -5.83
C SER A 68 16.20 -22.94 -6.63
N PHE A 69 15.93 -23.73 -7.68
CA PHE A 69 14.76 -23.55 -8.54
C PHE A 69 13.82 -24.74 -8.44
N ILE A 70 12.54 -24.45 -8.19
CA ILE A 70 11.47 -25.44 -8.15
C ILE A 70 10.56 -25.19 -9.35
N ARG A 71 10.29 -26.25 -10.14
CA ARG A 71 9.36 -26.21 -11.28
C ARG A 71 8.13 -27.01 -10.96
N ILE A 72 7.00 -26.32 -10.79
CA ILE A 72 5.71 -26.95 -10.48
C ILE A 72 4.87 -27.01 -11.74
N LYS A 73 4.31 -28.18 -12.07
CA LYS A 73 3.36 -28.33 -13.18
C LYS A 73 2.08 -27.58 -12.87
N LYS A 74 1.68 -26.68 -13.78
CA LYS A 74 0.43 -25.95 -13.65
C LYS A 74 -0.75 -26.91 -13.88
N PRO A 75 -1.89 -26.68 -13.20
CA PRO A 75 -3.11 -27.40 -13.53
C PRO A 75 -3.52 -27.08 -14.98
N PRO A 76 -4.23 -27.99 -15.66
CA PRO A 76 -4.74 -27.73 -16.99
C PRO A 76 -5.73 -26.56 -16.97
N LYS A 77 -6.00 -26.02 -18.16
CA LYS A 77 -7.03 -24.99 -18.35
C LYS A 77 -8.36 -25.47 -17.76
N GLN A 78 -8.93 -24.69 -16.85
CA GLN A 78 -10.17 -25.04 -16.16
C GLN A 78 -11.38 -24.63 -17.00
N GLN A 79 -12.34 -25.53 -17.21
CA GLN A 79 -13.59 -25.23 -17.94
C GLN A 79 -14.42 -24.15 -17.24
N LYS A 80 -14.43 -24.16 -15.90
CA LYS A 80 -15.15 -23.18 -15.06
C LYS A 80 -14.33 -21.92 -14.75
N CYS A 81 -13.24 -21.66 -15.48
CA CYS A 81 -12.43 -20.47 -15.23
C CYS A 81 -13.23 -19.20 -15.55
N PRO A 82 -13.30 -18.20 -14.66
CA PRO A 82 -14.08 -16.98 -14.90
C PRO A 82 -13.53 -16.13 -16.05
N VAL A 83 -12.28 -16.32 -16.46
CA VAL A 83 -11.61 -15.54 -17.52
C VAL A 83 -11.53 -16.32 -18.84
N SER A 84 -11.10 -17.59 -18.77
CA SER A 84 -10.80 -18.38 -19.98
C SER A 84 -11.63 -19.65 -20.12
N GLY A 85 -12.67 -19.81 -19.29
CA GLY A 85 -13.55 -20.98 -19.29
C GLY A 85 -14.52 -21.02 -20.48
N THR A 86 -15.44 -21.97 -20.48
CA THR A 86 -16.48 -22.10 -21.52
C THR A 86 -17.56 -21.02 -21.44
N ASN A 87 -17.79 -20.48 -20.24
CA ASN A 87 -18.71 -19.36 -19.98
C ASN A 87 -17.98 -18.32 -19.11
N PRO A 88 -17.18 -17.42 -19.70
CA PRO A 88 -16.41 -16.43 -18.95
C PRO A 88 -17.34 -15.39 -18.31
N THR A 89 -17.08 -15.07 -17.04
CA THR A 89 -17.80 -14.05 -16.27
C THR A 89 -16.98 -12.77 -16.08
N ILE A 90 -15.68 -12.81 -16.40
CA ILE A 90 -14.77 -11.67 -16.40
C ILE A 90 -14.28 -11.52 -17.84
N THR A 91 -14.84 -10.54 -18.53
CA THR A 91 -14.64 -10.26 -19.95
C THR A 91 -14.04 -8.89 -20.21
N SER A 92 -14.13 -7.98 -19.24
CA SER A 92 -13.53 -6.64 -19.30
C SER A 92 -12.51 -6.39 -18.19
N MET A 93 -11.75 -5.29 -18.34
CA MET A 93 -10.80 -4.87 -17.34
C MET A 93 -11.54 -4.36 -16.08
N GLU A 94 -12.65 -3.66 -16.28
CA GLU A 94 -13.53 -3.15 -15.23
C GLU A 94 -14.07 -4.29 -14.36
N GLU A 95 -14.54 -5.38 -14.98
CA GLU A 95 -15.01 -6.58 -14.27
C GLU A 95 -13.88 -7.28 -13.50
N SER A 96 -12.67 -7.31 -14.06
CA SER A 96 -11.50 -7.87 -13.39
C SER A 96 -11.09 -7.03 -12.16
N PHE A 97 -11.18 -5.70 -12.28
CA PHE A 97 -10.98 -4.77 -11.17
C PHE A 97 -12.03 -4.97 -10.08
N ALA A 98 -13.33 -4.98 -10.44
CA ALA A 98 -14.42 -5.23 -9.49
C ALA A 98 -14.28 -6.59 -8.79
N ALA A 99 -13.94 -7.65 -9.53
CA ALA A 99 -13.69 -8.98 -8.97
C ALA A 99 -12.47 -9.04 -8.04
N SER A 100 -11.59 -8.04 -8.10
CA SER A 100 -10.37 -7.92 -7.30
C SER A 100 -10.44 -6.79 -6.26
N GLU A 101 -11.53 -6.01 -6.21
CA GLU A 101 -11.69 -4.84 -5.34
C GLU A 101 -11.55 -5.19 -3.86
N LYS A 102 -12.04 -6.39 -3.48
CA LYS A 102 -11.94 -6.93 -2.12
C LYS A 102 -10.70 -7.80 -1.91
N ALA A 103 -9.92 -8.03 -2.97
CA ALA A 103 -8.72 -8.87 -2.91
C ALA A 103 -7.53 -8.07 -2.43
N ARG A 104 -6.80 -8.59 -1.43
CA ARG A 104 -5.48 -8.07 -1.06
C ARG A 104 -4.44 -9.14 -1.38
N GLY A 105 -3.77 -8.99 -2.53
CA GLY A 105 -2.51 -9.69 -2.83
C GLY A 105 -1.31 -8.79 -2.48
N PRO A 106 -0.06 -9.25 -2.65
CA PRO A 106 1.05 -8.32 -2.71
C PRO A 106 0.70 -7.39 -3.85
N SER A 107 0.38 -6.13 -3.54
CA SER A 107 0.23 -5.11 -4.55
C SER A 107 1.57 -5.07 -5.26
N CYS A 108 1.63 -5.76 -6.41
CA CYS A 108 2.71 -5.58 -7.36
C CYS A 108 2.81 -4.08 -7.54
N SER A 109 4.05 -3.59 -7.50
CA SER A 109 4.49 -2.22 -7.72
C SER A 109 4.04 -1.59 -9.06
N ALA A 110 3.02 -2.13 -9.72
CA ALA A 110 2.41 -1.69 -10.96
C ALA A 110 1.01 -1.07 -10.77
N MET A 111 0.44 -1.06 -9.56
CA MET A 111 -0.39 0.10 -9.23
C MET A 111 0.58 1.25 -9.06
N ILE A 112 0.76 2.02 -10.13
CA ILE A 112 0.86 3.46 -9.99
C ILE A 112 -0.41 3.82 -9.21
N MET A 113 -0.35 3.75 -7.88
CA MET A 113 -1.16 4.65 -7.10
C MET A 113 -0.71 5.99 -7.65
N SER A 114 -1.56 6.63 -8.46
CA SER A 114 -1.41 8.05 -8.72
C SER A 114 -1.06 8.63 -7.36
N ARG A 115 0.16 9.17 -7.19
CA ARG A 115 0.53 9.80 -5.92
C ARG A 115 -0.61 10.77 -5.69
N GLU A 116 -1.40 10.56 -4.65
CA GLU A 116 -2.48 11.47 -4.36
C GLU A 116 -1.81 12.82 -4.14
N GLU A 117 -1.97 13.71 -5.10
CA GLU A 117 -1.37 15.02 -5.02
C GLU A 117 -2.11 15.75 -3.91
N ILE A 118 -1.34 16.29 -2.98
CA ILE A 118 -1.83 17.13 -1.91
C ILE A 118 -1.32 18.54 -2.18
N SER A 119 -2.21 19.51 -2.02
CA SER A 119 -1.85 20.93 -2.15
C SER A 119 -0.70 21.27 -1.22
N ASP A 120 0.25 22.10 -1.68
CA ASP A 120 1.37 22.57 -0.88
C ASP A 120 0.91 23.27 0.41
N SER A 121 -0.27 23.92 0.38
CA SER A 121 -0.89 24.53 1.57
C SER A 121 -1.26 23.54 2.67
N MET A 122 -1.45 22.27 2.31
CA MET A 122 -1.77 21.17 3.23
C MET A 122 -0.54 20.33 3.58
N GLN A 123 0.66 20.81 3.29
CA GLN A 123 1.91 20.16 3.68
C GLN A 123 2.67 20.97 4.72
N ILE A 124 3.45 20.27 5.54
CA ILE A 124 4.44 20.83 6.45
C ILE A 124 5.65 19.91 6.50
N SER A 125 6.86 20.47 6.47
CA SER A 125 8.07 19.67 6.65
C SER A 125 8.20 19.14 8.09
N CYS A 126 9.00 18.09 8.31
CA CYS A 126 9.24 17.58 9.66
C CYS A 126 9.91 18.64 10.55
N GLU A 127 10.82 19.43 9.96
CA GLU A 127 11.56 20.50 10.61
C GLU A 127 10.65 21.66 11.03
N GLU A 128 9.69 22.03 10.19
CA GLU A 128 8.66 23.03 10.55
C GLU A 128 7.71 22.50 11.61
N TYR A 129 7.28 21.24 11.48
CA TYR A 129 6.42 20.63 12.47
C TYR A 129 7.11 20.52 13.84
N ASP A 130 8.41 20.23 13.86
CA ASP A 130 9.21 20.25 15.10
C ASP A 130 9.25 21.63 15.75
N ARG A 131 9.31 22.71 14.96
CA ARG A 131 9.19 24.08 15.48
C ARG A 131 7.83 24.33 16.14
N VAL A 132 6.74 23.86 15.54
CA VAL A 132 5.39 23.95 16.14
C VAL A 132 5.34 23.23 17.49
N ARG A 133 5.94 22.03 17.58
CA ARG A 133 6.02 21.27 18.84
C ARG A 133 6.82 21.98 19.92
N HIS A 134 7.97 22.55 19.56
CA HIS A 134 8.83 23.28 20.50
C HIS A 134 8.25 24.63 20.93
N ALA A 135 7.49 25.29 20.05
CA ALA A 135 6.77 26.52 20.39
C ALA A 135 5.63 26.28 21.40
N GLY A 136 5.21 25.03 21.61
CA GLY A 136 4.14 24.69 22.54
C GLY A 136 2.75 25.10 22.05
N GLU A 137 2.58 25.28 20.74
CA GLU A 137 1.27 25.57 20.14
C GLU A 137 0.31 24.39 20.37
N ASP A 138 -0.92 24.67 20.78
CA ASP A 138 -1.92 23.62 21.00
C ASP A 138 -2.38 23.03 19.67
N HIS A 139 -2.10 21.74 19.44
CA HIS A 139 -2.36 21.05 18.19
C HIS A 139 -2.59 19.55 18.40
N ILE A 140 -3.13 18.88 17.38
CA ILE A 140 -3.32 17.43 17.37
C ILE A 140 -2.36 16.78 16.38
N LEU A 141 -1.61 15.79 16.84
CA LEU A 141 -0.80 14.92 15.99
C LEU A 141 -1.50 13.57 15.81
N LEU A 142 -2.00 13.31 14.60
CA LEU A 142 -2.59 12.03 14.22
C LEU A 142 -1.55 11.12 13.58
N ASP A 143 -1.24 10.02 14.26
CA ASP A 143 -0.45 8.95 13.68
C ASP A 143 -1.37 7.95 12.99
N VAL A 144 -1.30 7.92 11.67
CA VAL A 144 -2.20 7.10 10.84
C VAL A 144 -1.61 5.74 10.47
N ARG A 145 -0.48 5.35 11.08
CA ARG A 145 0.06 4.00 10.94
C ARG A 145 -0.87 2.98 11.60
N VAL A 146 -0.71 1.71 11.21
CA VAL A 146 -1.34 0.60 11.92
C VAL A 146 -0.84 0.52 13.36
N LYS A 147 -1.68 0.03 14.27
CA LYS A 147 -1.43 0.02 15.71
C LYS A 147 -0.11 -0.65 16.06
N GLU A 148 0.24 -1.74 15.39
CA GLU A 148 1.48 -2.48 15.66
C GLU A 148 2.74 -1.65 15.36
N GLN A 149 2.69 -0.74 14.36
CA GLN A 149 3.81 0.16 14.10
C GLN A 149 3.86 1.31 15.11
N TYR A 150 2.69 1.82 15.51
CA TYR A 150 2.57 2.86 16.52
C TYR A 150 3.10 2.41 17.87
N ASP A 151 2.75 1.19 18.28
CA ASP A 151 3.15 0.60 19.57
C ASP A 151 4.65 0.33 19.66
N LEU A 152 5.37 0.17 18.52
CA LEU A 152 6.83 0.06 18.53
C LEU A 152 7.50 1.37 18.94
N VAL A 153 7.04 2.47 18.37
CA VAL A 153 7.56 3.81 18.63
C VAL A 153 6.61 4.85 18.06
N ALA A 154 6.37 5.93 18.79
CA ALA A 154 5.58 7.08 18.35
C ALA A 154 6.19 8.39 18.84
N LEU A 155 5.86 9.50 18.17
CA LEU A 155 6.22 10.81 18.67
C LEU A 155 5.41 11.13 19.95
N PRO A 156 6.02 11.77 20.97
CA PRO A 156 5.31 12.18 22.17
C PRO A 156 4.10 13.05 21.85
N GLY A 157 2.94 12.69 22.40
CA GLY A 157 1.66 13.39 22.18
C GLY A 157 0.90 12.96 20.93
N ALA A 158 1.43 12.03 20.11
CA ALA A 158 0.70 11.48 18.98
C ALA A 158 -0.53 10.67 19.43
N ILE A 159 -1.61 10.74 18.66
CA ILE A 159 -2.83 9.95 18.82
C ILE A 159 -2.93 8.99 17.64
N ASN A 160 -3.01 7.69 17.91
CA ASN A 160 -3.10 6.70 16.84
C ASN A 160 -4.52 6.54 16.31
N ILE A 161 -4.75 6.97 15.06
CA ILE A 161 -5.98 6.70 14.32
C ILE A 161 -5.57 6.08 12.98
N PRO A 162 -5.45 4.74 12.89
CA PRO A 162 -4.94 4.08 11.69
C PRO A 162 -5.75 4.41 10.44
N LEU A 163 -5.07 4.70 9.32
CA LEU A 163 -5.73 4.95 8.03
C LEU A 163 -6.76 3.88 7.64
N PRO A 164 -6.51 2.56 7.83
CA PRO A 164 -7.53 1.55 7.55
C PRO A 164 -8.84 1.74 8.33
N SER A 165 -8.76 2.24 9.57
CA SER A 165 -9.95 2.50 10.38
C SER A 165 -10.74 3.73 9.89
N ILE A 166 -10.03 4.75 9.40
CA ILE A 166 -10.64 5.93 8.76
C ILE A 166 -11.39 5.51 7.49
N LEU A 167 -10.77 4.67 6.67
CA LEU A 167 -11.38 4.17 5.44
C LEU A 167 -12.59 3.26 5.70
N GLN A 168 -12.56 2.47 6.77
CA GLN A 168 -13.63 1.54 7.11
C GLN A 168 -14.85 2.24 7.74
N SER A 169 -14.63 3.30 8.51
CA SER A 169 -15.65 3.91 9.37
C SER A 169 -15.43 5.41 9.47
N LEU A 170 -15.51 6.09 8.32
CA LEU A 170 -15.22 7.51 8.20
C LEU A 170 -16.08 8.38 9.13
N PRO A 171 -17.43 8.25 9.20
CA PRO A 171 -18.22 9.12 10.06
C PRO A 171 -17.87 8.98 11.55
N GLN A 172 -17.64 7.75 12.03
CA GLN A 172 -17.25 7.52 13.41
C GLN A 172 -15.89 8.14 13.72
N LYS A 173 -14.91 7.98 12.82
CA LYS A 173 -13.57 8.54 13.00
C LYS A 173 -13.52 10.05 12.82
N MET A 174 -14.34 10.63 11.95
CA MET A 174 -14.45 12.08 11.82
C MET A 174 -15.04 12.72 13.08
N ASN A 175 -16.05 12.09 13.71
CA ASN A 175 -16.55 12.55 15.02
C ASN A 175 -15.46 12.52 16.09
N GLU A 176 -14.68 11.44 16.17
CA GLU A 176 -13.55 11.31 17.10
C GLU A 176 -12.50 12.40 16.84
N ILE A 177 -12.07 12.59 15.60
CA ILE A 177 -11.09 13.62 15.20
C ILE A 177 -11.62 15.03 15.48
N SER A 178 -12.88 15.29 15.16
CA SER A 178 -13.53 16.58 15.39
C SER A 178 -13.63 16.92 16.88
N ASN A 179 -13.91 15.94 17.73
CA ASN A 179 -13.95 16.13 19.17
C ASN A 179 -12.56 16.39 19.75
N LEU A 180 -11.51 15.75 19.20
CA LEU A 180 -10.13 16.01 19.61
C LEU A 180 -9.65 17.41 19.22
N ALA A 181 -10.03 17.88 18.03
CA ALA A 181 -9.64 19.20 17.53
C ALA A 181 -10.38 20.36 18.22
N ASP A 182 -11.59 20.10 18.72
CA ASP A 182 -12.41 21.06 19.47
C ASP A 182 -12.60 22.42 18.74
N GLY A 183 -12.64 22.40 17.41
CA GLY A 183 -12.82 23.61 16.59
C GLY A 183 -11.60 24.52 16.44
N SER A 184 -10.64 24.45 17.37
CA SER A 184 -9.54 25.41 17.46
C SER A 184 -8.20 24.82 17.03
N LYS A 185 -7.96 23.53 17.29
CA LYS A 185 -6.63 22.94 17.17
C LYS A 185 -6.34 22.47 15.75
N PRO A 186 -5.21 22.90 15.13
CA PRO A 186 -4.77 22.35 13.86
C PRO A 186 -4.38 20.87 14.00
N ILE A 187 -4.64 20.10 12.95
CA ILE A 187 -4.34 18.68 12.88
C ILE A 187 -3.14 18.43 11.96
N TYR A 188 -2.20 17.63 12.43
CA TYR A 188 -1.05 17.15 11.67
C TYR A 188 -1.13 15.64 11.53
N CYS A 189 -1.13 15.13 10.30
CA CYS A 189 -1.11 13.69 10.03
C CYS A 189 0.31 13.22 9.75
N ILE A 190 0.73 12.14 10.41
CA ILE A 190 2.03 11.52 10.19
C ILE A 190 1.89 10.01 9.97
N CYS A 191 2.77 9.46 9.14
CA CYS A 191 2.94 8.01 8.98
C CYS A 191 4.43 7.67 8.85
N ARG A 192 4.78 6.43 8.46
CA ARG A 192 6.19 6.03 8.32
C ARG A 192 6.95 6.80 7.23
N ARG A 193 6.34 7.03 6.06
CA ARG A 193 7.01 7.54 4.84
C ARG A 193 6.35 8.76 4.18
N GLY A 194 5.30 9.31 4.78
CA GLY A 194 4.51 10.37 4.17
C GLY A 194 3.51 9.91 3.09
N ILE A 195 3.29 8.60 2.89
CA ILE A 195 2.36 8.08 1.88
C ILE A 195 0.95 7.98 2.46
N ALA A 196 0.77 7.18 3.51
CA ALA A 196 -0.53 6.97 4.15
C ALA A 196 -1.09 8.25 4.79
N SER A 197 -0.21 9.13 5.27
CA SER A 197 -0.61 10.41 5.86
C SER A 197 -1.17 11.39 4.82
N VAL A 198 -0.67 11.38 3.59
CA VAL A 198 -1.27 12.16 2.48
C VAL A 198 -2.71 11.72 2.22
N THR A 199 -2.94 10.41 2.10
CA THR A 199 -4.29 9.86 1.91
C THR A 199 -5.20 10.23 3.07
N ALA A 200 -4.73 10.07 4.32
CA ALA A 200 -5.51 10.46 5.49
C ALA A 200 -5.85 11.97 5.48
N THR A 201 -4.88 12.84 5.23
CA THR A 201 -5.10 14.30 5.19
C THR A 201 -6.12 14.66 4.11
N ASN A 202 -6.03 14.09 2.91
CA ASN A 202 -6.98 14.35 1.84
C ASN A 202 -8.41 13.89 2.19
N ILE A 203 -8.56 12.72 2.82
CA ILE A 203 -9.87 12.20 3.23
C ILE A 203 -10.49 13.10 4.31
N ILE A 204 -9.71 13.42 5.36
CA ILE A 204 -10.17 14.25 6.48
C ILE A 204 -10.50 15.66 5.97
N SER A 205 -9.65 16.26 5.13
CA SER A 205 -9.87 17.59 4.57
C SER A 205 -11.11 17.65 3.69
N LYS A 206 -11.37 16.63 2.86
CA LYS A 206 -12.61 16.56 2.05
C LYS A 206 -13.86 16.45 2.92
N ALA A 207 -13.78 15.64 3.98
CA ALA A 207 -14.88 15.47 4.92
C ALA A 207 -15.09 16.70 5.81
N ALA A 208 -14.09 17.57 6.00
CA ALA A 208 -14.16 18.72 6.91
C ALA A 208 -15.32 19.69 6.63
N ASN A 209 -15.84 19.75 5.40
CA ASN A 209 -17.02 20.55 5.07
C ASN A 209 -18.28 20.15 5.88
N GLU A 210 -18.37 18.87 6.28
CA GLU A 210 -19.47 18.34 7.09
C GLU A 210 -19.19 18.45 8.61
N TYR A 211 -17.96 18.81 8.99
CA TYR A 211 -17.47 18.87 10.37
C TYR A 211 -16.82 20.24 10.62
N PRO A 212 -17.61 21.30 10.89
CA PRO A 212 -17.13 22.68 10.98
C PRO A 212 -16.12 22.94 12.12
N ASN A 213 -15.95 21.97 13.03
CA ASN A 213 -15.02 22.04 14.16
C ASN A 213 -13.59 21.58 13.79
N LEU A 214 -13.21 21.65 12.51
CA LEU A 214 -11.85 21.34 12.04
C LEU A 214 -11.21 22.60 11.48
N SER A 215 -10.18 23.14 12.15
CA SER A 215 -9.55 24.39 11.73
C SER A 215 -8.65 24.21 10.50
N SER A 216 -7.75 23.22 10.54
CA SER A 216 -6.88 22.86 9.42
C SER A 216 -6.33 21.44 9.59
N VAL A 217 -6.00 20.81 8.47
CA VAL A 217 -5.40 19.48 8.43
C VAL A 217 -4.19 19.54 7.50
N LYS A 218 -3.02 19.14 8.01
CA LYS A 218 -1.77 19.13 7.25
C LYS A 218 -1.08 17.77 7.31
N ASN A 219 -0.41 17.40 6.24
CA ASN A 219 0.45 16.22 6.16
C ASN A 219 1.89 16.59 6.54
N VAL A 220 2.51 15.81 7.43
CA VAL A 220 3.95 15.90 7.70
C VAL A 220 4.72 15.17 6.60
N THR A 221 5.41 15.95 5.76
CA THR A 221 6.10 15.45 4.57
C THR A 221 7.21 14.46 4.93
N GLY A 222 7.25 13.32 4.22
CA GLY A 222 8.26 12.28 4.42
C GLY A 222 8.06 11.40 5.67
N GLY A 223 7.13 11.76 6.56
CA GLY A 223 6.78 10.98 7.74
C GLY A 223 7.93 10.76 8.72
N LEU A 224 7.83 9.72 9.56
CA LEU A 224 8.81 9.39 10.59
C LEU A 224 10.22 9.10 10.04
N ASN A 225 10.32 8.62 8.79
CA ASN A 225 11.62 8.46 8.15
C ASN A 225 12.32 9.81 7.96
N SER A 226 11.60 10.83 7.49
CA SER A 226 12.15 12.18 7.35
C SER A 226 12.42 12.81 8.71
N TRP A 227 11.52 12.61 9.68
CA TRP A 227 11.72 13.03 11.08
C TRP A 227 13.06 12.53 11.61
N ARG A 228 13.33 11.24 11.44
CA ARG A 228 14.59 10.66 11.89
C ARG A 228 15.79 11.31 11.22
N SER A 229 15.77 11.42 9.89
CA SER A 229 16.94 11.92 9.15
C SER A 229 17.22 13.41 9.35
N LYS A 230 16.24 14.19 9.83
CA LYS A 230 16.32 15.65 9.80
C LYS A 230 16.06 16.35 11.14
N VAL A 231 15.43 15.66 12.09
CA VAL A 231 15.03 16.21 13.38
C VAL A 231 15.68 15.42 14.52
N ASP A 232 15.53 14.10 14.52
CA ASP A 232 16.04 13.24 15.59
C ASP A 232 16.62 11.92 15.03
N GLU A 233 17.94 11.91 14.81
CA GLU A 233 18.64 10.73 14.30
C GLU A 233 18.54 9.50 15.21
N THR A 234 18.26 9.71 16.50
CA THR A 234 18.11 8.65 17.52
C THR A 234 16.77 7.94 17.43
N PHE A 235 15.79 8.51 16.70
CA PHE A 235 14.49 7.89 16.51
C PHE A 235 14.61 6.50 15.85
N PRO A 236 14.05 5.43 16.44
CA PRO A 236 14.20 4.05 15.99
C PRO A 236 13.87 3.81 14.51
N LYS A 237 14.72 2.99 13.85
CA LYS A 237 14.37 2.38 12.56
C LYS A 237 13.53 1.14 12.80
N TYR A 238 12.50 0.98 12.01
CA TYR A 238 11.76 -0.27 11.82
C TYR A 238 11.19 -0.26 10.40
#